data_AF-A0A842P8A7-F1
#
_entry.id   AF-A0A842P8A7-F1
#
_cell.length_a   1.000
_cell.length_b   1.000
_cell.length_c   1.000
_cell.angle_alpha   90.00
_cell.angle_beta   90.00
_cell.angle_gamma   90.00
#
_symmetry.space_group_name_H-M   'P 1'
#
loop_
_entity.id
_entity.type
_entity.pdbx_description
1 polymer ?
#
loop_
_entity_poly.entity_id
_entity_poly.type
_entity_poly.pdbx_seq_one_letter_code
_entity_poly.pdbx_strand_id
1 'polypeptide(L)' 'MTKLSELRACKSYGNVFTKKAGVVIITSCPQCDGTSFDTVSANEESL' A
#
# COMPACT_ATOMS: atom_id res chain seq x y z
N MET A 1 -9.59 -3.02 -12.35
CA MET A 1 -9.35 -1.61 -11.96
C MET A 1 -9.03 -1.62 -10.48
N THR A 2 -7.75 -1.51 -10.11
CA THR A 2 -7.33 -1.45 -8.69
C THR A 2 -7.64 -0.05 -8.19
N LYS A 3 -8.46 0.08 -7.13
CA LYS A 3 -8.71 1.40 -6.54
C LYS A 3 -7.42 1.86 -5.87
N LEU A 4 -6.97 3.07 -6.19
CA LEU A 4 -5.74 3.63 -5.61
C LEU A 4 -5.82 3.73 -4.08
N SER A 5 -7.03 3.89 -3.53
CA SER A 5 -7.32 3.82 -2.08
C SER A 5 -7.00 2.47 -1.42
N GLU A 6 -6.68 1.44 -2.20
CA GLU A 6 -6.21 0.15 -1.72
C GLU A 6 -4.68 0.03 -1.71
N LEU A 7 -3.94 1.05 -2.16
CA LEU A 7 -2.47 1.04 -2.14
C LEU A 7 -1.93 1.58 -0.81
N ARG A 8 -0.88 0.93 -0.33
CA ARG A 8 -0.15 1.27 0.89
C ARG A 8 1.34 1.30 0.58
N ALA A 9 2.04 2.27 1.16
CA ALA A 9 3.47 2.39 1.05
C ALA A 9 4.12 2.04 2.39
N CYS A 10 5.16 1.20 2.39
CA CYS A 10 5.97 0.96 3.58
C CYS A 10 6.82 2.20 3.90
N LYS A 11 6.72 2.72 5.14
CA LYS A 11 7.53 3.87 5.57
C LYS A 11 9.03 3.60 5.57
N SER A 12 9.43 2.34 5.81
CA SER A 12 10.85 2.00 5.97
C SER A 12 11.58 1.86 4.63
N TYR A 13 10.93 1.32 3.59
CA TYR A 13 11.60 1.02 2.31
C TYR A 13 10.97 1.77 1.12
N GLY A 14 9.86 2.49 1.33
CA GLY A 14 9.14 3.20 0.26
C GLY A 14 8.40 2.29 -0.72
N ASN A 15 8.40 0.97 -0.50
CA ASN A 15 7.75 0.01 -1.39
C ASN A 15 6.24 0.13 -1.30
N VAL A 16 5.59 0.17 -2.46
CA VAL A 16 4.15 0.30 -2.61
C VAL A 16 3.54 -1.04 -2.97
N PHE A 17 2.49 -1.43 -2.25
CA PHE A 17 1.75 -2.65 -2.49
C PHE A 17 0.27 -2.45 -2.18
N THR A 18 -0.55 -3.32 -2.73
CA THR A 18 -1.99 -3.33 -2.44
C THR A 18 -2.24 -3.91 -1.06
N LYS A 19 -3.07 -3.24 -0.25
CA LYS A 19 -3.60 -3.72 1.04
C LYS A 19 -4.18 -5.13 0.93
N LYS A 20 -4.76 -5.45 -0.22
CA LYS A 20 -5.36 -6.75 -0.52
C LYS A 20 -4.66 -7.36 -1.74
N ALA A 21 -3.88 -8.40 -1.53
CA ALA A 21 -3.30 -9.21 -2.59
C ALA A 21 -4.09 -10.53 -2.65
N GLY A 22 -5.07 -10.61 -3.56
CA GLY A 22 -6.01 -11.74 -3.61
C GLY A 22 -6.98 -11.77 -2.42
N VAL A 23 -6.90 -12.81 -1.57
CA VAL A 23 -7.75 -12.98 -0.37
C VAL A 23 -7.03 -12.57 0.91
N VAL A 24 -5.71 -12.33 0.85
CA VAL A 24 -4.88 -12.05 2.02
C VAL A 24 -4.80 -10.54 2.25
N ILE A 25 -5.04 -10.14 3.50
CA ILE A 25 -4.85 -8.76 3.95
C ILE A 25 -3.38 -8.63 4.36
N ILE A 26 -2.64 -7.74 3.70
CA ILE A 26 -1.25 -7.47 4.05
C ILE A 26 -1.20 -6.55 5.27
N THR A 27 -0.85 -7.11 6.42
CA THR A 27 -0.73 -6.41 7.71
C THR A 27 0.70 -6.04 8.08
N SER A 28 1.70 -6.61 7.40
CA SER A 28 3.13 -6.34 7.58
C SER A 28 3.85 -6.28 6.22
N CYS A 29 4.98 -5.56 6.16
CA CYS A 29 5.72 -5.37 4.93
C CYS A 29 6.52 -6.65 4.66
N PRO A 30 6.33 -7.33 3.52
CA PRO A 30 7.03 -8.59 3.26
C PRO A 30 8.55 -8.44 3.09
N GLN A 31 9.06 -7.22 2.93
CA GLN A 31 10.50 -6.97 2.79
C GLN A 31 11.20 -6.61 4.08
N CYS A 32 10.46 -6.20 5.12
CA CYS A 32 11.08 -5.70 6.34
C CYS A 32 10.32 -5.99 7.63
N ASP A 33 9.23 -6.76 7.53
CA ASP A 33 8.30 -7.09 8.61
C ASP A 33 7.71 -5.86 9.34
N GLY A 34 7.88 -4.67 8.77
CA GLY A 34 7.37 -3.42 9.34
C GLY A 34 5.86 -3.31 9.18
N THR A 35 5.18 -2.81 10.22
CA THR A 35 3.73 -2.59 10.22
C THR A 35 3.34 -1.13 9.95
N SER A 36 4.32 -0.26 9.74
CA SER A 36 4.14 1.16 9.50
C SER A 36 3.93 1.45 8.02
N PHE A 37 2.69 1.82 7.67
CA PHE A 37 2.28 2.11 6.31
C PHE A 37 1.65 3.49 6.16
N ASP A 38 1.94 4.16 5.06
CA ASP A 38 1.16 5.29 4.58
C ASP A 38 0.11 4.80 3.58
N THR A 39 -1.06 5.45 3.60
CA THR A 39 -2.11 5.19 2.63
C THR A 39 -1.80 6.04 1.41
N VAL A 40 -1.69 5.41 0.23
CA VAL A 40 -1.44 6.14 -1.01
C VAL A 40 -2.79 6.58 -1.56
N SER A 41 -3.18 7.81 -1.27
CA SER A 41 -4.32 8.44 -1.94
C SER A 41 -3.79 9.16 -3.18
N ALA A 42 -4.10 8.66 -4.38
CA ALA A 42 -4.05 9.56 -5.54
C ALA A 42 -5.22 10.52 -5.39
N ASN A 43 -4.92 11.78 -5.10
CA ASN A 43 -5.85 12.83 -5.46
C ASN A 43 -5.91 12.82 -6.99
N GLU A 44 -7.10 12.59 -7.55
CA GLU A 44 -7.41 12.63 -8.99
C GLU A 44 -7.26 14.05 -9.59
N GLU A 45 -6.33 14.87 -9.08
CA GLU A 45 -6.14 16.28 -9.48
C GLU A 45 -4.92 16.45 -10.41
N SER A 46 -4.50 15.38 -11.10
CA SER A 46 -3.38 15.46 -12.06
C SER A 46 -3.57 14.53 -13.26
N LEU A 47 -4.77 14.55 -13.85
CA LEU A 47 -5.01 14.05 -15.21
C LEU A 47 -5.09 15.22 -16.20
#